data_AF-A0A8H7KET9-F1
#
_entry.id   AF-A0A8H7KET9-F1
#
_cell.length_a   1.000
_cell.length_b   1.000
_cell.length_c   1.000
_cell.angle_alpha   90.00
_cell.angle_beta   90.00
_cell.angle_gamma   90.00
#
_symmetry.space_group_name_H-M   'P 1'
#
loop_
_entity.id
_entity.type
_entity.pdbx_description
1 polymer ?
#
loop_
_entity_poly.entity_id
_entity_poly.type
_entity_poly.pdbx_seq_one_letter_code
_entity_poly.pdbx_strand_id
1 'polypeptide(L)'
;MENRDLAAAWLDVHHEAQGAVYFDKSGRIMVCARFQKAPMPLLASPFAENLEQCVVYVDEAHTRGGTDIKLPLGVRGAVTLGMGQTKDQTVQAAMRLRQLASTQSVAFVAPPAVYQSILELRPSHLKQIKNYRVNSHDVVRWLLEQSCTANEDIMSLYVAQGFDFCRRANAFWKNKSKLEKKQHVDDLLGVIRQREAQSIEELYGSRTAAPGAEQTDLDFPNLNAFNRILHQQMLNLHQSGRQFESSALAEVEQEREVEFEVEQVRENQKRGNFRHFRSRAWTLTLPGLSKQVIWITGDHLSRHSTSSVPPR
;
A
#
# COMPACT_ATOMS: atom_id res chain seq x y z
N MET A 1 17.12 2.86 7.71
CA MET A 1 17.08 4.31 7.92
C MET A 1 15.86 4.60 8.77
N GLU A 2 15.99 5.32 9.88
CA GLU A 2 14.85 5.64 10.74
C GLU A 2 14.19 6.96 10.32
N ASN A 3 12.91 7.17 10.66
CA ASN A 3 12.17 8.40 10.38
C ASN A 3 12.92 9.66 10.87
N ARG A 4 13.62 9.53 12.00
CA ARG A 4 14.46 10.59 12.55
C ARG A 4 15.59 10.99 11.61
N ASP A 5 16.28 10.03 11.01
CA ASP A 5 17.43 10.27 10.14
C ASP A 5 16.98 11.02 8.88
N LEU A 6 15.83 10.64 8.33
CA LEU A 6 15.25 11.31 7.17
C LEU A 6 14.78 12.73 7.52
N ALA A 7 14.11 12.92 8.65
CA ALA A 7 13.67 14.23 9.11
C ALA A 7 14.87 15.17 9.39
N ALA A 8 15.95 14.65 9.97
CA ALA A 8 17.19 15.40 10.17
C ALA A 8 17.86 15.76 8.83
N ALA A 9 17.97 14.82 7.90
CA ALA A 9 18.52 15.09 6.57
C ALA A 9 17.67 16.11 5.79
N TRP A 10 16.34 16.06 5.91
CA TRP A 10 15.46 17.04 5.29
C TRP A 10 15.62 18.42 5.92
N LEU A 11 15.78 18.49 7.24
CA LEU A 11 16.13 19.73 7.92
C LEU A 11 17.44 20.29 7.37
N ASP A 12 18.47 19.47 7.17
CA ASP A 12 19.76 19.94 6.63
C ASP A 12 19.65 20.49 5.20
N VAL A 13 18.76 19.92 4.37
CA VAL A 13 18.51 20.41 3.00
C VAL A 13 17.66 21.69 2.99
N HIS A 14 16.67 21.81 3.88
CA HIS A 14 15.76 22.97 3.94
C HIS A 14 16.23 23.97 4.99
N HIS A 15 17.15 24.87 4.60
CA HIS A 15 17.79 25.82 5.51
C HIS A 15 16.82 26.78 6.22
N GLU A 16 15.69 27.12 5.59
CA GLU A 16 14.69 28.03 6.17
C GLU A 16 13.87 27.41 7.31
N ALA A 17 13.79 26.07 7.35
CA ALA A 17 13.04 25.38 8.41
C ALA A 17 13.84 25.39 9.71
N GLN A 18 13.14 25.65 10.82
CA GLN A 18 13.67 25.69 12.19
C GLN A 18 13.53 24.34 12.90
N GLY A 19 12.63 23.48 12.44
CA GLY A 19 12.41 22.15 12.99
C GLY A 19 11.95 21.12 11.96
N ALA A 20 12.14 19.85 12.28
CA ALA A 20 11.64 18.72 11.52
C ALA A 20 10.85 17.79 12.43
N VAL A 21 9.56 17.63 12.10
CA VAL A 21 8.60 16.79 12.83
C VAL A 21 8.57 15.40 12.21
N TYR A 22 8.61 14.37 13.04
CA TYR A 22 8.56 12.97 12.62
C TYR A 22 7.91 12.09 13.69
N PHE A 23 7.54 10.87 13.30
CA PHE A 23 7.05 9.84 14.22
C PHE A 23 8.19 8.95 14.69
N ASP A 24 8.35 8.81 16.01
CA ASP A 24 9.27 7.82 16.57
C ASP A 24 8.74 6.39 16.44
N LYS A 25 9.56 5.39 16.78
CA LYS A 25 9.16 3.97 16.72
C LYS A 25 7.98 3.60 17.62
N SER A 26 7.64 4.45 18.59
CA SER A 26 6.49 4.27 19.47
C SER A 26 5.25 5.04 19.01
N GLY A 27 5.28 5.62 17.80
CA GLY A 27 4.19 6.41 17.23
C GLY A 27 4.00 7.79 17.86
N ARG A 28 4.97 8.26 18.66
CA ARG A 28 4.92 9.59 19.26
C ARG A 28 5.50 10.62 18.30
N ILE A 29 4.89 11.81 18.29
CA ILE A 29 5.35 12.92 17.47
C ILE A 29 6.54 13.58 18.15
N MET A 30 7.68 13.54 17.47
CA MET A 30 8.95 14.10 17.90
C MET A 30 9.41 15.20 16.94
N VAL A 31 10.24 16.11 17.44
CA VAL A 31 10.79 17.23 16.69
C VAL A 31 12.30 17.27 16.85
N CYS A 32 13.01 17.34 15.73
CA CYS A 32 14.42 17.75 15.65
C CYS A 32 14.46 19.26 15.39
N ALA A 33 14.94 20.06 16.35
CA ALA A 33 15.04 21.50 16.19
C ALA A 33 16.48 21.94 15.93
N ARG A 34 16.70 23.04 15.19
CA ARG A 34 18.07 23.56 14.97
C ARG A 34 18.71 24.09 16.24
N PHE A 35 17.92 24.70 17.12
CA PHE A 35 18.40 25.29 18.37
C PHE A 35 18.79 24.23 19.42
N GLN A 36 18.40 22.96 19.23
CA GLN A 36 18.64 21.90 20.21
C GLN A 36 19.04 20.58 19.53
N LYS A 37 20.20 20.04 19.92
CA LYS A 37 20.72 18.78 19.35
C LYS A 37 19.90 17.53 19.71
N ALA A 38 19.20 17.57 20.84
CA ALA A 38 18.40 16.44 21.31
C ALA A 38 16.96 16.54 20.77
N PRO A 39 16.38 15.45 20.23
CA PRO A 39 14.98 15.44 19.81
C PRO A 39 14.06 15.57 21.02
N MET A 40 12.93 16.26 20.85
CA MET A 40 11.95 16.48 21.91
C MET A 40 10.52 16.20 21.43
N PRO A 41 9.57 15.87 22.31
CA PRO A 41 8.17 15.72 21.92
C PRO A 41 7.60 17.02 21.36
N LEU A 42 6.72 16.95 20.36
CA LEU A 42 6.10 18.14 19.74
C LEU A 42 5.41 19.04 20.77
N LEU A 43 4.69 18.45 21.73
CA LEU A 43 4.00 19.17 22.82
C LEU A 43 4.94 19.97 23.73
N ALA A 44 6.21 19.57 23.84
CA ALA A 44 7.22 20.26 24.64
C ALA A 44 8.06 21.23 23.82
N SER A 45 7.79 21.35 22.52
CA SER A 45 8.53 22.19 21.59
C SER A 45 7.80 23.53 21.37
N PRO A 46 8.52 24.60 20.96
CA PRO A 46 7.89 25.87 20.60
C PRO A 46 7.00 25.76 19.34
N PHE A 47 7.01 24.62 18.65
CA PHE A 47 6.28 24.37 17.41
C PHE A 47 4.93 23.66 17.63
N ALA A 48 4.52 23.43 18.88
CA ALA A 48 3.29 22.71 19.20
C ALA A 48 2.02 23.34 18.60
N GLU A 49 1.98 24.68 18.57
CA GLU A 49 0.82 25.44 18.07
C GLU A 49 1.00 25.94 16.64
N ASN A 50 2.23 26.12 16.16
CA ASN A 50 2.52 26.58 14.81
C ASN A 50 3.68 25.81 14.17
N LEU A 51 3.38 25.15 13.05
CA LEU A 51 4.32 24.35 12.25
C LEU A 51 4.79 25.06 10.97
N GLU A 52 4.52 26.35 10.79
CA GLU A 52 4.91 27.11 9.57
C GLU A 52 6.41 27.06 9.27
N GLN A 53 7.24 27.05 10.31
CA GLN A 53 8.70 26.97 10.18
C GLN A 53 9.23 25.54 10.28
N CYS A 54 8.37 24.52 10.17
CA CYS A 54 8.76 23.13 10.31
C CYS A 54 8.53 22.33 9.02
N VAL A 55 9.44 21.40 8.73
CA VAL A 55 9.16 20.31 7.79
C VAL A 55 8.51 19.16 8.55
N VAL A 56 7.56 18.46 7.93
CA VAL A 56 6.84 17.34 8.55
C VAL A 56 7.02 16.12 7.68
N TYR A 57 7.60 15.06 8.26
CA TYR A 57 7.72 13.77 7.63
C TYR A 57 6.74 12.77 8.25
N VAL A 58 5.97 12.09 7.40
CA VAL A 58 5.01 11.05 7.76
C VAL A 58 5.30 9.83 6.90
N ASP A 59 5.46 8.67 7.54
CA ASP A 59 5.65 7.38 6.86
C ASP A 59 4.28 6.70 6.60
N GLU A 60 4.27 5.59 5.87
CA GLU A 60 3.01 4.88 5.56
C GLU A 60 2.31 4.31 6.80
N ALA A 61 3.07 3.81 7.79
CA ALA A 61 2.46 3.25 8.99
C ALA A 61 1.64 4.29 9.76
N HIS A 62 2.12 5.54 9.78
CA HIS A 62 1.48 6.64 10.48
C HIS A 62 0.53 7.46 9.59
N THR A 63 0.35 7.12 8.30
CA THR A 63 -0.74 7.65 7.45
C THR A 63 -2.06 6.89 7.60
N ARG A 64 -2.11 5.77 8.33
CA ARG A 64 -3.35 5.00 8.60
C ARG A 64 -3.99 5.35 9.95
N GLY A 65 -3.20 5.80 10.92
CA GLY A 65 -3.66 6.14 12.28
C GLY A 65 -4.37 7.50 12.41
N GLY A 66 -5.13 7.68 13.49
CA GLY A 66 -5.87 8.91 13.82
C GLY A 66 -5.01 10.07 14.34
N THR A 67 -3.69 10.08 14.09
CA THR A 67 -2.84 11.16 14.59
C THR A 67 -3.04 12.42 13.75
N ASP A 68 -3.56 13.45 14.41
CA ASP A 68 -3.89 14.72 13.79
C ASP A 68 -2.75 15.72 14.00
N ILE A 69 -1.96 15.96 12.95
CA ILE A 69 -1.01 17.07 12.91
C ILE A 69 -1.73 18.22 12.22
N LYS A 70 -1.92 19.32 12.95
CA LYS A 70 -2.52 20.55 12.39
C LYS A 70 -1.51 21.23 11.46
N LEU A 71 -1.60 20.94 10.16
CA LEU A 71 -0.76 21.55 9.15
C LEU A 71 -1.25 22.98 8.83
N PRO A 72 -0.32 23.94 8.65
CA PRO A 72 -0.66 25.31 8.24
C PRO A 72 -1.42 25.37 6.90
N LEU A 73 -2.17 26.45 6.69
CA LEU A 73 -3.06 26.62 5.53
C LEU A 73 -2.29 26.67 4.21
N GLY A 74 -1.10 27.28 4.17
CA GLY A 74 -0.29 27.42 2.96
C GLY A 74 0.64 26.23 2.65
N VAL A 75 0.51 25.10 3.35
CA VAL A 75 1.41 23.96 3.17
C VAL A 75 1.24 23.32 1.80
N ARG A 76 2.38 22.99 1.19
CA ARG A 76 2.48 22.09 0.05
C ARG A 76 3.01 20.73 0.50
N GLY A 77 2.21 19.68 0.37
CA GLY A 77 2.66 18.32 0.67
C GLY A 77 3.34 17.68 -0.53
N ALA A 78 4.39 16.91 -0.25
CA ALA A 78 5.03 16.03 -1.22
C ALA A 78 4.55 14.60 -0.98
N VAL A 79 3.79 14.04 -1.92
CA VAL A 79 3.32 12.65 -1.85
C VAL A 79 4.23 11.78 -2.69
N THR A 80 4.92 10.85 -2.05
CA THR A 80 5.79 9.90 -2.75
C THR A 80 4.95 8.80 -3.41
N LEU A 81 5.34 8.43 -4.63
CA LEU A 81 4.72 7.36 -5.41
C LEU A 81 5.67 6.16 -5.44
N GLY A 82 5.16 4.98 -5.07
CA GLY A 82 5.83 3.70 -5.19
C GLY A 82 5.17 2.80 -6.24
N MET A 83 5.91 1.82 -6.76
CA MET A 83 5.31 0.78 -7.61
C MET A 83 4.27 -0.03 -6.82
N GLY A 84 3.14 -0.38 -7.44
CA GLY A 84 2.04 -1.08 -6.76
C GLY A 84 1.23 -0.22 -5.78
N GLN A 85 1.54 1.07 -5.65
CA GLN A 85 0.77 1.97 -4.79
C GLN A 85 -0.62 2.22 -5.36
N THR A 86 -1.63 1.99 -4.53
CA THR A 86 -3.04 2.16 -4.89
C THR A 86 -3.50 3.60 -4.73
N LYS A 87 -4.65 3.91 -5.35
CA LYS A 87 -5.36 5.18 -5.16
C LYS A 87 -5.62 5.42 -3.68
N ASP A 88 -6.12 4.42 -2.95
CA ASP A 88 -6.58 4.62 -1.59
C ASP A 88 -5.43 4.93 -0.63
N GLN A 89 -4.28 4.27 -0.76
CA GLN A 89 -3.05 4.63 -0.02
C GLN A 89 -2.62 6.07 -0.30
N THR A 90 -2.64 6.48 -1.58
CA THR A 90 -2.26 7.84 -1.97
C THR A 90 -3.24 8.89 -1.44
N VAL A 91 -4.54 8.60 -1.50
CA VAL A 91 -5.59 9.45 -0.95
C VAL A 91 -5.46 9.54 0.56
N GLN A 92 -5.19 8.44 1.26
CA GLN A 92 -4.95 8.45 2.72
C GLN A 92 -3.78 9.36 3.10
N ALA A 93 -2.69 9.32 2.32
CA ALA A 93 -1.56 10.23 2.52
C ALA A 93 -1.93 11.69 2.21
N ALA A 94 -2.60 11.94 1.08
CA ALA A 94 -2.97 13.30 0.65
C ALA A 94 -4.03 13.94 1.56
N MET A 95 -4.98 13.17 2.10
CA MET A 95 -6.03 13.64 3.01
C MET A 95 -5.51 14.10 4.37
N ARG A 96 -4.23 13.86 4.69
CA ARG A 96 -3.56 14.51 5.83
C ARG A 96 -3.50 16.03 5.64
N LEU A 97 -3.51 16.49 4.39
CA LEU A 97 -3.80 17.88 4.04
C LEU A 97 -5.32 18.09 4.01
N ARG A 98 -5.89 18.38 5.18
CA ARG A 98 -7.35 18.54 5.33
C ARG A 98 -7.95 19.69 4.52
N GLN A 99 -7.13 20.63 4.04
CA GLN A 99 -7.56 21.76 3.21
C GLN A 99 -7.04 21.68 1.78
N LEU A 100 -6.78 20.46 1.30
CA LEU A 100 -6.40 20.21 -0.07
C LEU A 100 -7.43 20.80 -1.05
N ALA A 101 -6.96 21.47 -2.09
CA ALA A 101 -7.75 22.20 -3.10
C ALA A 101 -8.41 23.51 -2.62
N SER A 102 -8.25 23.89 -1.35
CA SER A 102 -8.62 25.22 -0.84
C SER A 102 -7.39 26.11 -0.67
N THR A 103 -6.58 25.81 0.33
CA THR A 103 -5.37 26.57 0.71
C THR A 103 -4.11 25.72 0.54
N GLN A 104 -4.24 24.41 0.73
CA GLN A 104 -3.15 23.45 0.62
C GLN A 104 -3.09 22.82 -0.77
N SER A 105 -1.88 22.41 -1.17
CA SER A 105 -1.61 21.78 -2.45
C SER A 105 -0.71 20.56 -2.32
N VAL A 106 -0.71 19.69 -3.33
CA VAL A 106 0.14 18.48 -3.39
C VAL A 106 1.07 18.56 -4.59
N ALA A 107 2.30 18.07 -4.41
CA ALA A 107 3.18 17.65 -5.49
C ALA A 107 3.42 16.15 -5.36
N PHE A 108 3.45 15.45 -6.48
CA PHE A 108 3.80 14.03 -6.51
C PHE A 108 5.30 13.86 -6.77
N VAL A 109 5.89 12.90 -6.09
CA VAL A 109 7.32 12.60 -6.15
C VAL A 109 7.48 11.16 -6.61
N ALA A 110 7.98 10.97 -7.82
CA ALA A 110 8.10 9.65 -8.44
C ALA A 110 9.58 9.26 -8.66
N PRO A 111 9.98 8.04 -8.29
CA PRO A 111 11.19 7.41 -8.82
C PRO A 111 11.11 7.22 -10.35
N PRO A 112 12.24 7.08 -11.07
CA PRO A 112 12.22 6.94 -12.54
C PRO A 112 11.39 5.77 -13.05
N ALA A 113 11.39 4.64 -12.34
CA ALA A 113 10.61 3.46 -12.70
C ALA A 113 9.10 3.77 -12.69
N VAL A 114 8.62 4.45 -11.64
CA VAL A 114 7.21 4.89 -11.55
C VAL A 114 6.90 5.92 -12.61
N TYR A 115 7.80 6.89 -12.82
CA TYR A 115 7.62 7.91 -13.86
C TYR A 115 7.50 7.30 -15.27
N GLN A 116 8.30 6.29 -15.58
CA GLN A 116 8.21 5.54 -16.83
C GLN A 116 6.88 4.78 -16.94
N SER A 117 6.45 4.11 -15.88
CA SER A 117 5.15 3.42 -15.85
C SER A 117 3.98 4.40 -16.09
N ILE A 118 4.03 5.59 -15.50
CA ILE A 118 3.04 6.65 -15.76
C ILE A 118 3.04 7.05 -17.24
N LEU A 119 4.21 7.17 -17.87
CA LEU A 119 4.33 7.50 -19.28
C LEU A 119 3.80 6.39 -20.21
N GLU A 120 4.01 5.13 -19.85
CA GLU A 120 3.59 3.96 -20.64
C GLU A 120 2.07 3.83 -20.72
N LEU A 121 1.37 4.18 -19.65
CA LEU A 121 -0.10 4.11 -19.58
C LEU A 121 -0.80 5.22 -20.40
N ARG A 122 -0.04 6.20 -20.91
CA ARG A 122 -0.64 7.35 -21.60
C ARG A 122 -1.30 6.92 -22.92
N PRO A 123 -2.41 7.56 -23.32
CA PRO A 123 -2.99 7.35 -24.63
C PRO A 123 -1.99 7.53 -25.77
N SER A 124 -2.12 6.74 -26.84
CA SER A 124 -1.17 6.73 -27.97
C SER A 124 -0.95 8.10 -28.63
N HIS A 125 -1.97 8.97 -28.65
CA HIS A 125 -1.85 10.34 -29.18
C HIS A 125 -0.93 11.24 -28.32
N LEU A 126 -0.87 11.00 -27.01
CA LEU A 126 -0.05 11.72 -26.06
C LEU A 126 1.41 11.21 -26.00
N LYS A 127 1.65 9.96 -26.42
CA LYS A 127 2.99 9.36 -26.52
C LYS A 127 3.85 10.02 -27.62
N GLN A 128 3.22 10.61 -28.63
CA GLN A 128 3.91 11.20 -29.78
C GLN A 128 4.44 12.63 -29.52
N ILE A 129 4.04 13.25 -28.41
CA ILE A 129 4.44 14.62 -28.06
C ILE A 129 5.87 14.59 -27.49
N LYS A 130 6.84 14.97 -28.34
CA LYS A 130 8.23 15.21 -27.91
C LYS A 130 8.23 16.41 -26.95
N ASN A 131 8.64 16.20 -25.69
CA ASN A 131 8.67 17.18 -24.58
C ASN A 131 7.40 17.35 -23.74
N TYR A 132 6.51 16.36 -23.73
CA TYR A 132 5.41 16.38 -22.77
C TYR A 132 5.90 16.28 -21.31
N ARG A 133 5.38 17.16 -20.45
CA ARG A 133 5.59 17.09 -18.99
C ARG A 133 4.42 16.39 -18.32
N VAL A 134 4.70 15.33 -17.57
CA VAL A 134 3.69 14.61 -16.78
C VAL A 134 3.00 15.58 -15.84
N ASN A 135 1.67 15.55 -15.84
CA ASN A 135 0.84 16.37 -14.96
C ASN A 135 0.16 15.51 -13.89
N SER A 136 -0.54 16.16 -12.96
CA SER A 136 -1.29 15.46 -11.91
C SER A 136 -2.41 14.56 -12.45
N HIS A 137 -2.99 14.87 -13.61
CA HIS A 137 -4.03 14.05 -14.23
C HIS A 137 -3.48 12.70 -14.72
N ASP A 138 -2.28 12.68 -15.30
CA ASP A 138 -1.61 11.43 -15.68
C ASP A 138 -1.32 10.54 -14.46
N VAL A 139 -0.91 11.15 -13.33
CA VAL A 139 -0.68 10.44 -12.07
C VAL A 139 -1.98 9.83 -11.54
N VAL A 140 -3.09 10.58 -11.54
CA VAL A 140 -4.38 10.06 -11.06
C VAL A 140 -4.88 8.92 -11.95
N ARG A 141 -4.74 9.03 -13.27
CA ARG A 141 -5.04 7.92 -14.19
C ARG A 141 -4.20 6.69 -13.88
N TRP A 142 -2.90 6.88 -13.67
CA TRP A 142 -2.00 5.78 -13.31
C TRP A 142 -2.39 5.12 -11.99
N LEU A 143 -2.69 5.88 -10.94
CA LEU A 143 -3.15 5.34 -9.67
C LEU A 143 -4.46 4.54 -9.78
N LEU A 144 -5.39 4.98 -10.64
CA LEU A 144 -6.63 4.26 -10.90
C LEU A 144 -6.34 2.91 -11.56
N GLU A 145 -5.49 2.90 -12.59
CA GLU A 145 -5.09 1.66 -13.25
C GLU A 145 -4.39 0.70 -12.28
N GLN A 146 -3.41 1.19 -11.50
CA GLN A 146 -2.74 0.38 -10.48
C GLN A 146 -3.72 -0.22 -9.47
N SER A 147 -4.77 0.53 -9.10
CA SER A 147 -5.81 0.02 -8.20
C SER A 147 -6.66 -1.06 -8.86
N CYS A 148 -7.00 -0.90 -10.14
CA CYS A 148 -7.70 -1.94 -10.91
C CYS A 148 -6.84 -3.19 -11.03
N THR A 149 -5.57 -3.05 -11.40
CA THR A 149 -4.62 -4.18 -11.49
C THR A 149 -4.52 -4.90 -10.16
N ALA A 150 -4.30 -4.18 -9.05
CA ALA A 150 -4.24 -4.77 -7.72
C ALA A 150 -5.54 -5.52 -7.32
N ASN A 151 -6.71 -4.94 -7.61
CA ASN A 151 -8.00 -5.60 -7.34
C ASN A 151 -8.19 -6.87 -8.17
N GLU A 152 -7.78 -6.84 -9.43
CA GLU A 152 -7.84 -7.98 -10.34
C GLU A 152 -6.86 -9.09 -9.92
N ASP A 153 -5.68 -8.74 -9.43
CA ASP A 153 -4.68 -9.71 -8.94
C ASP A 153 -5.22 -10.45 -7.71
N ILE A 154 -5.85 -9.74 -6.78
CA ILE A 154 -6.51 -10.32 -5.60
C ILE A 154 -7.74 -11.17 -6.01
N MET A 155 -8.35 -10.94 -7.17
CA MET A 155 -9.51 -11.73 -7.61
C MET A 155 -9.20 -13.22 -7.73
N SER A 156 -7.97 -13.58 -8.15
CA SER A 156 -7.51 -14.97 -8.23
C SER A 156 -7.61 -15.68 -6.86
N LEU A 157 -7.19 -14.99 -5.81
CA LEU A 157 -7.28 -15.42 -4.42
C LEU A 157 -8.74 -15.61 -3.98
N TYR A 158 -9.62 -14.64 -4.27
CA TYR A 158 -11.03 -14.72 -3.91
C TYR A 158 -11.72 -15.92 -4.56
N VAL A 159 -11.39 -16.21 -5.83
CA VAL A 159 -11.91 -17.37 -6.55
C VAL A 159 -11.42 -18.67 -5.90
N ALA A 160 -10.12 -18.77 -5.56
CA ALA A 160 -9.55 -19.92 -4.87
C ALA A 160 -10.21 -20.15 -3.50
N GLN A 161 -10.40 -19.08 -2.72
CA GLN A 161 -11.09 -19.11 -1.44
C GLN A 161 -12.57 -19.51 -1.60
N GLY A 162 -13.23 -19.07 -2.67
CA GLY A 162 -14.58 -19.48 -3.01
C GLY A 162 -14.69 -20.98 -3.26
N PHE A 163 -13.75 -21.58 -4.00
CA PHE A 163 -13.71 -23.03 -4.22
C PHE A 163 -13.48 -23.79 -2.92
N ASP A 164 -12.58 -23.31 -2.07
CA ASP A 164 -12.34 -23.90 -0.76
C ASP A 164 -13.59 -23.82 0.14
N PHE A 165 -14.29 -22.70 0.15
CA PHE A 165 -15.57 -22.55 0.83
C PHE A 165 -16.59 -23.57 0.33
N CYS A 166 -16.77 -23.70 -1.00
CA CYS A 166 -17.66 -24.70 -1.61
C CYS A 166 -17.32 -26.12 -1.14
N ARG A 167 -16.05 -26.49 -1.16
CA ARG A 167 -15.54 -27.80 -0.72
C ARG A 167 -15.87 -28.06 0.75
N ARG A 168 -15.55 -27.11 1.63
CA ARG A 168 -15.79 -27.20 3.08
C ARG A 168 -17.28 -27.24 3.42
N ALA A 169 -18.08 -26.38 2.79
CA ALA A 169 -19.52 -26.33 2.98
C ALA A 169 -20.20 -27.62 2.53
N ASN A 170 -19.81 -28.16 1.35
CA ASN A 170 -20.33 -29.43 0.85
C ASN A 170 -20.03 -30.57 1.83
N ALA A 171 -18.78 -30.70 2.30
CA ALA A 171 -18.39 -31.72 3.26
C ALA A 171 -19.13 -31.59 4.59
N PHE A 172 -19.29 -30.36 5.10
CA PHE A 172 -20.02 -30.08 6.33
C PHE A 172 -21.50 -30.44 6.20
N TRP A 173 -22.15 -30.05 5.09
CA TRP A 173 -23.57 -30.32 4.88
C TRP A 173 -23.86 -31.82 4.69
N LYS A 174 -22.99 -32.57 4.00
CA LYS A 174 -23.10 -34.04 3.89
C LYS A 174 -23.03 -34.74 5.25
N ASN A 175 -22.18 -34.25 6.15
CA ASN A 175 -21.88 -34.90 7.42
C ASN A 175 -22.65 -34.32 8.62
N LYS A 176 -23.49 -33.30 8.42
CA LYS A 176 -24.19 -32.57 9.49
C LYS A 176 -24.99 -33.46 10.45
N SER A 177 -25.58 -34.54 9.95
CA SER A 177 -26.35 -35.51 10.74
C SER A 177 -25.54 -36.68 11.30
N LYS A 178 -24.24 -36.76 11.00
CA LYS A 178 -23.36 -37.91 11.31
C LYS A 178 -22.20 -37.59 12.24
N LEU A 179 -22.19 -36.39 12.83
CA LEU A 179 -21.10 -35.88 13.68
C LEU A 179 -20.94 -36.61 15.03
N GLU A 180 -21.82 -37.55 15.37
CA GLU A 180 -21.76 -38.30 16.63
C GLU A 180 -20.64 -39.36 16.66
N LYS A 181 -20.16 -39.82 15.49
CA LYS A 181 -19.10 -40.83 15.41
C LYS A 181 -17.75 -40.19 15.09
N LYS A 182 -16.72 -40.59 15.83
CA LYS A 182 -15.33 -40.11 15.66
C LYS A 182 -14.79 -40.28 14.22
N GLN A 183 -15.11 -41.39 13.56
CA GLN A 183 -14.72 -41.64 12.16
C GLN A 183 -15.24 -40.58 11.20
N HIS A 184 -16.50 -40.14 11.34
CA HIS A 184 -17.07 -39.09 10.48
C HIS A 184 -16.47 -37.71 10.76
N VAL A 185 -16.00 -37.48 11.99
CA VAL A 185 -15.25 -36.26 12.33
C VAL A 185 -13.87 -36.29 11.67
N ASP A 186 -13.17 -37.42 11.71
CA ASP A 186 -11.86 -37.58 11.06
C ASP A 186 -11.98 -37.43 9.53
N ASP A 187 -13.01 -38.00 8.91
CA ASP A 187 -13.29 -37.84 7.47
C ASP A 187 -13.58 -36.37 7.11
N LEU A 188 -14.38 -35.68 7.93
CA LEU A 188 -14.68 -34.26 7.73
C LEU A 188 -13.43 -33.40 7.90
N LEU A 189 -12.61 -33.67 8.91
CA LEU A 189 -11.35 -32.98 9.14
C LEU A 189 -10.37 -33.22 7.99
N GLY A 190 -10.36 -34.42 7.39
CA GLY A 190 -9.56 -34.72 6.21
C GLY A 190 -9.90 -33.84 5.00
N VAL A 191 -11.14 -33.37 4.88
CA VAL A 191 -11.57 -32.48 3.79
C VAL A 191 -11.44 -30.99 4.15
N ILE A 192 -11.66 -30.62 5.42
CA ILE A 192 -11.60 -29.22 5.86
C ILE A 192 -10.15 -28.74 6.03
N ARG A 193 -9.26 -29.60 6.53
CA ARG A 193 -7.85 -29.26 6.75
C ARG A 193 -7.17 -29.02 5.41
N GLN A 194 -6.61 -27.83 5.27
CA GLN A 194 -5.73 -27.51 4.16
C GLN A 194 -4.32 -28.03 4.47
N ARG A 195 -3.61 -28.42 3.43
CA ARG A 195 -2.22 -28.84 3.55
C ARG A 195 -1.36 -27.57 3.58
N GLU A 196 -0.88 -27.21 4.76
CA GLU A 196 -0.04 -26.01 4.96
C GLU A 196 1.35 -26.18 4.32
N ALA A 197 1.92 -27.39 4.35
CA ALA A 197 3.22 -27.67 3.74
C ALA A 197 3.08 -28.21 2.31
N GLN A 198 3.59 -27.45 1.33
CA GLN A 198 3.76 -27.87 -0.06
C GLN A 198 5.23 -28.15 -0.35
N SER A 199 5.53 -29.10 -1.23
CA SER A 199 6.91 -29.35 -1.65
C SER A 199 7.39 -28.29 -2.66
N ILE A 200 8.70 -28.09 -2.79
CA ILE A 200 9.28 -27.15 -3.76
C ILE A 200 8.90 -27.56 -5.19
N GLU A 201 8.81 -28.87 -5.47
CA GLU A 201 8.36 -29.42 -6.74
C GLU A 201 6.86 -29.19 -7.00
N GLU A 202 6.02 -29.15 -5.96
CA GLU A 202 4.60 -28.79 -6.09
C GLU A 202 4.44 -27.28 -6.39
N LEU A 203 5.31 -26.43 -5.82
CA LEU A 203 5.27 -24.98 -6.00
C LEU A 203 5.84 -24.55 -7.37
N TYR A 204 7.00 -25.09 -7.75
CA TYR A 204 7.79 -24.67 -8.92
C TYR A 204 7.91 -25.73 -10.03
N GLY A 205 7.38 -26.93 -9.84
CA GLY A 205 7.42 -27.98 -10.84
C GLY A 205 6.65 -27.62 -12.11
N SER A 206 7.02 -28.26 -13.22
CA SER A 206 6.37 -28.04 -14.52
C SER A 206 4.89 -28.40 -14.42
N ARG A 207 4.02 -27.38 -14.31
CA ARG A 207 2.56 -27.51 -14.31
C ARG A 207 2.05 -27.85 -15.72
N THR A 208 2.53 -28.95 -16.30
CA THR A 208 1.99 -29.46 -17.58
C THR A 208 0.61 -30.10 -17.40
N ALA A 209 0.18 -30.35 -16.16
CA ALA A 209 -1.18 -30.70 -15.81
C ALA A 209 -1.42 -30.44 -14.32
N ALA A 210 -1.49 -29.17 -13.90
CA ALA A 210 -2.27 -28.92 -12.70
C ALA A 210 -3.72 -29.23 -13.07
N PRO A 211 -4.45 -30.07 -12.33
CA PRO A 211 -5.88 -30.27 -12.55
C PRO A 211 -6.56 -28.95 -12.17
N GLY A 212 -6.58 -28.03 -13.14
CA GLY A 212 -7.27 -26.77 -13.03
C GLY A 212 -8.75 -27.09 -12.92
N ALA A 213 -9.23 -27.10 -11.67
CA ALA A 213 -10.64 -27.01 -11.34
C ALA A 213 -11.52 -27.81 -12.31
N GLU A 214 -11.37 -29.13 -12.35
CA GLU A 214 -12.47 -29.94 -12.90
C GLU A 214 -13.72 -29.55 -12.11
N GLN A 215 -14.82 -29.29 -12.81
CA GLN A 215 -16.12 -29.05 -12.18
C GLN A 215 -16.45 -30.27 -11.32
N THR A 216 -16.07 -30.23 -10.04
CA THR A 216 -16.57 -31.20 -9.07
C THR A 216 -18.02 -30.83 -8.84
N ASP A 217 -18.92 -31.65 -9.36
CA ASP A 217 -20.32 -31.59 -8.99
C ASP A 217 -20.43 -31.75 -7.47
N LEU A 218 -20.90 -30.69 -6.82
CA LEU A 218 -21.22 -30.67 -5.40
C LEU A 218 -22.60 -31.30 -5.20
N ASP A 219 -22.88 -31.79 -3.99
CA ASP A 219 -24.13 -32.53 -3.75
C ASP A 219 -25.34 -31.60 -3.62
N PHE A 220 -25.09 -30.31 -3.40
CA PHE A 220 -26.11 -29.33 -3.08
C PHE A 220 -26.29 -28.32 -4.21
N PRO A 221 -27.53 -28.16 -4.75
CA PRO A 221 -27.80 -27.28 -5.88
C PRO A 221 -27.36 -25.82 -5.68
N ASN A 222 -27.53 -25.28 -4.47
CA ASN A 222 -27.14 -23.91 -4.15
C ASN A 222 -25.62 -23.72 -4.20
N LEU A 223 -24.85 -24.70 -3.74
CA LEU A 223 -23.39 -24.67 -3.82
C LEU A 223 -22.93 -24.87 -5.26
N ASN A 224 -23.58 -25.74 -6.04
CA ASN A 224 -23.27 -25.90 -7.47
C ASN A 224 -23.53 -24.62 -8.27
N ALA A 225 -24.62 -23.91 -7.98
CA ALA A 225 -24.90 -22.63 -8.62
C ALA A 225 -23.79 -21.62 -8.34
N PHE A 226 -23.33 -21.52 -7.08
CA PHE A 226 -22.20 -20.66 -6.71
C PHE A 226 -20.87 -21.13 -7.32
N ASN A 227 -20.59 -22.43 -7.31
CA ASN A 227 -19.40 -23.02 -7.91
C ASN A 227 -19.30 -22.72 -9.42
N ARG A 228 -20.43 -22.76 -10.14
CA ARG A 228 -20.49 -22.37 -11.56
C ARG A 228 -20.12 -20.90 -11.79
N ILE A 229 -20.54 -20.00 -10.90
CA ILE A 229 -20.16 -18.58 -10.97
C ILE A 229 -18.64 -18.43 -10.77
N LEU A 230 -18.07 -19.13 -9.79
CA LEU A 230 -16.62 -19.11 -9.54
C LEU A 230 -15.82 -19.67 -10.72
N HIS A 231 -16.25 -20.77 -11.33
CA HIS A 231 -15.64 -21.30 -12.55
C HIS A 231 -15.70 -20.30 -13.71
N GLN A 232 -16.83 -19.61 -13.88
CA GLN A 232 -16.94 -18.58 -14.93
C GLN A 232 -15.97 -17.41 -14.66
N GLN A 233 -15.85 -16.97 -13.41
CA GLN A 233 -14.88 -15.94 -13.02
C GLN A 233 -13.43 -16.39 -13.26
N MET A 234 -13.11 -17.64 -12.92
CA MET A 234 -11.80 -18.23 -13.18
C MET A 234 -11.46 -18.26 -14.68
N LEU A 235 -12.42 -18.68 -15.52
CA LEU A 235 -12.23 -18.69 -16.97
C LEU A 235 -12.00 -17.28 -17.54
N ASN A 236 -12.74 -16.29 -17.05
CA ASN A 236 -12.55 -14.89 -17.46
C ASN A 236 -11.14 -14.39 -17.08
N LEU A 237 -10.65 -14.71 -15.88
CA LEU A 237 -9.30 -14.36 -15.44
C LEU A 237 -8.22 -15.00 -16.32
N HIS A 238 -8.38 -16.29 -16.67
CA HIS A 238 -7.47 -16.99 -17.58
C HIS A 238 -7.45 -16.39 -18.99
N GLN A 239 -8.61 -15.98 -19.51
CA GLN A 239 -8.70 -15.34 -20.83
C GLN A 239 -8.00 -13.98 -20.88
N SER A 240 -7.95 -13.26 -19.76
CA SER A 240 -7.20 -12.00 -19.62
C SER A 240 -5.68 -12.19 -19.54
N GLY A 241 -5.16 -13.42 -19.70
CA GLY A 241 -3.74 -13.72 -19.71
C GLY A 241 -3.08 -13.70 -18.32
N ARG A 242 -3.87 -13.60 -17.25
CA ARG A 242 -3.39 -13.70 -15.87
C ARG A 242 -3.49 -15.14 -15.42
N GLN A 243 -2.35 -15.75 -15.10
CA GLN A 243 -2.32 -17.14 -14.68
C GLN A 243 -2.91 -17.24 -13.28
N PHE A 244 -3.90 -18.12 -13.10
CA PHE A 244 -4.34 -18.53 -11.77
C PHE A 244 -3.20 -19.25 -11.07
N GLU A 245 -2.56 -18.56 -10.13
CA GLU A 245 -1.59 -19.19 -9.26
C GLU A 245 -2.33 -19.81 -8.08
N SER A 246 -2.42 -21.14 -8.03
CA SER A 246 -2.86 -21.85 -6.82
C SER A 246 -1.96 -21.54 -5.60
N SER A 247 -0.79 -20.94 -5.83
CA SER A 247 0.14 -20.40 -4.83
C SER A 247 -0.28 -19.04 -4.27
N ALA A 248 -1.24 -18.34 -4.91
CA ALA A 248 -1.69 -17.03 -4.44
C ALA A 248 -2.26 -17.07 -3.01
N LEU A 249 -2.86 -18.20 -2.61
CA LEU A 249 -3.28 -18.44 -1.22
C LEU A 249 -2.07 -18.49 -0.27
N ALA A 250 -0.99 -19.15 -0.67
CA ALA A 250 0.22 -19.26 0.13
C ALA A 250 0.98 -17.93 0.22
N GLU A 251 1.08 -17.17 -0.89
CA GLU A 251 1.76 -15.88 -0.89
C GLU A 251 1.04 -14.84 0.00
N VAL A 252 -0.29 -14.77 -0.07
CA VAL A 252 -1.04 -13.79 0.73
C VAL A 252 -1.14 -14.19 2.21
N GLU A 253 -1.21 -15.50 2.51
CA GLU A 253 -1.08 -15.97 3.90
C GLU A 253 0.33 -15.70 4.44
N GLN A 254 1.38 -15.90 3.63
CA GLN A 254 2.75 -15.58 4.02
C GLN A 254 2.96 -14.08 4.23
N GLU A 255 2.39 -13.21 3.40
CA GLU A 255 2.43 -11.75 3.62
C GLU A 255 1.69 -11.35 4.90
N ARG A 256 0.53 -11.96 5.19
CA ARG A 256 -0.22 -11.72 6.45
C ARG A 256 0.51 -12.24 7.69
N GLU A 257 1.15 -13.40 7.60
CA GLU A 257 1.96 -13.97 8.67
C GLU A 257 3.22 -13.14 8.91
N VAL A 258 3.88 -12.66 7.85
CA VAL A 258 5.01 -11.73 7.97
C VAL A 258 4.57 -10.41 8.60
N GLU A 259 3.41 -9.86 8.22
CA GLU A 259 2.83 -8.69 8.91
C GLU A 259 2.58 -8.99 10.40
N PHE A 260 1.99 -10.14 10.73
CA PHE A 260 1.71 -10.55 12.12
C PHE A 260 2.98 -10.80 12.94
N GLU A 261 3.99 -11.46 12.38
CA GLU A 261 5.29 -11.68 13.00
C GLU A 261 6.05 -10.36 13.20
N VAL A 262 5.99 -9.45 12.23
CA VAL A 262 6.55 -8.10 12.37
C VAL A 262 5.82 -7.32 13.46
N GLU A 263 4.49 -7.44 13.56
CA GLU A 263 3.67 -6.84 14.62
C GLU A 263 4.02 -7.45 16.00
N GLN A 264 4.15 -8.78 16.11
CA GLN A 264 4.50 -9.46 17.35
C GLN A 264 5.96 -9.26 17.78
N VAL A 265 6.91 -9.21 16.84
CA VAL A 265 8.30 -8.84 17.13
C VAL A 265 8.34 -7.39 17.61
N ARG A 266 7.54 -6.48 17.03
CA ARG A 266 7.37 -5.10 17.54
C ARG A 266 6.80 -5.06 18.95
N GLU A 267 5.82 -5.91 19.28
CA GLU A 267 5.27 -6.01 20.65
C GLU A 267 6.27 -6.58 21.66
N ASN A 268 7.03 -7.61 21.27
CA ASN A 268 7.99 -8.30 22.13
C ASN A 268 9.31 -7.54 22.30
N GLN A 269 9.68 -6.66 21.37
CA GLN A 269 10.87 -5.81 21.49
C GLN A 269 10.63 -4.58 22.39
N LYS A 270 10.05 -4.78 23.58
CA LYS A 270 10.12 -3.79 24.66
C LYS A 270 11.48 -3.88 25.37
N ARG A 271 12.29 -2.85 25.13
CA ARG A 271 13.50 -2.43 25.87
C ARG A 271 14.63 -3.46 25.98
N GLY A 272 15.47 -3.52 24.95
CA GLY A 272 16.86 -3.96 25.06
C GLY A 272 17.82 -2.77 25.03
N ASN A 273 18.50 -2.50 26.16
CA ASN A 273 19.56 -1.50 26.26
C ASN A 273 20.67 -1.77 25.25
N PHE A 274 20.93 -0.86 24.32
CA PHE A 274 22.15 -0.89 23.50
C PHE A 274 23.03 0.33 23.78
N ARG A 275 24.20 0.03 24.34
CA ARG A 275 25.31 0.94 24.59
C ARG A 275 25.92 1.43 23.27
N HIS A 276 26.38 2.68 23.31
CA HIS A 276 27.06 3.37 22.23
C HIS A 276 28.32 2.64 21.75
N PHE A 277 28.47 2.50 20.44
CA PHE A 277 29.77 2.40 19.80
C PHE A 277 29.92 3.51 18.75
N ARG A 278 31.08 4.15 18.77
CA ARG A 278 31.40 5.39 18.04
C ARG A 278 32.39 5.08 16.92
N SER A 279 32.28 5.83 15.81
CA SER A 279 33.23 5.91 14.68
C SER A 279 33.15 4.73 13.69
N ARG A 280 33.25 4.88 12.37
CA ARG A 280 33.99 5.87 11.57
C ARG A 280 33.51 5.78 10.11
N ALA A 281 33.40 6.94 9.46
CA ALA A 281 33.36 7.23 8.02
C ALA A 281 32.96 6.11 7.04
N TRP A 282 31.77 6.24 6.43
CA TRP A 282 31.48 5.68 5.11
C TRP A 282 30.76 6.73 4.26
N THR A 283 31.27 6.85 3.04
CA THR A 283 30.89 7.73 1.94
C THR A 283 29.38 7.74 1.65
N LEU A 284 28.87 8.94 1.37
CA LEU A 284 27.54 9.25 0.88
C LEU A 284 27.19 8.43 -0.37
N THR A 285 26.38 7.40 -0.18
CA THR A 285 25.60 6.74 -1.25
C THR A 285 24.23 6.41 -0.71
N LEU A 286 23.22 7.15 -1.20
CA LEU A 286 21.78 6.84 -1.07
C LEU A 286 21.52 5.44 -1.66
N PRO A 287 21.22 4.41 -0.87
CA PRO A 287 20.73 3.15 -1.41
C PRO A 287 19.20 3.26 -1.50
N GLY A 288 18.65 3.33 -2.71
CA GLY A 288 17.21 3.22 -2.96
C GLY A 288 16.50 4.43 -3.57
N LEU A 289 17.15 5.59 -3.64
CA LEU A 289 16.69 6.73 -4.45
C LEU A 289 17.75 6.98 -5.51
N SER A 290 17.44 6.63 -6.76
CA SER A 290 18.29 7.05 -7.88
C SER A 290 18.40 8.57 -7.87
N LYS A 291 19.49 9.10 -8.43
CA LYS A 291 19.77 10.54 -8.56
C LYS A 291 18.76 11.32 -9.44
N GLN A 292 17.59 10.74 -9.73
CA GLN A 292 16.58 11.22 -10.66
C GLN A 292 15.20 11.13 -10.01
N VAL A 293 14.95 11.95 -8.99
CA VAL A 293 13.61 12.11 -8.42
C VAL A 293 12.86 13.16 -9.26
N ILE A 294 11.68 12.80 -9.76
CA ILE A 294 10.89 13.69 -10.62
C ILE A 294 9.71 14.23 -9.84
N TRP A 295 9.60 15.56 -9.82
CA TRP A 295 8.48 16.28 -9.22
C TRP A 295 7.40 16.53 -10.26
N ILE A 296 6.20 16.06 -9.98
CA ILE A 296 5.02 16.27 -10.82
C ILE A 296 4.09 17.22 -10.08
N THR A 297 3.79 18.35 -10.72
CA THR A 297 2.95 19.41 -10.16
C THR A 297 1.73 19.58 -11.04
N GLY A 298 0.57 19.87 -10.45
CA GLY A 298 -0.59 20.30 -11.23
C GLY A 298 -0.34 21.69 -11.83
N ASP A 299 -0.65 21.88 -13.11
CA ASP A 299 -0.80 23.21 -13.66
C ASP A 299 -1.97 23.90 -12.93
N HIS A 300 -1.76 25.13 -12.48
CA HIS A 300 -2.80 25.93 -11.86
C HIS A 300 -4.03 25.95 -12.77
N LEU A 301 -5.16 25.40 -12.30
CA LEU A 301 -6.48 25.74 -12.81
C LEU A 301 -6.66 27.26 -12.62
N SER A 302 -6.33 28.03 -13.65
CA SER A 302 -6.69 29.43 -13.75
C SER A 302 -8.22 29.51 -13.75
N ARG A 303 -8.80 29.82 -12.59
CA ARG A 303 -10.21 30.20 -12.48
C ARG A 303 -10.40 31.47 -13.30
N HIS A 304 -10.97 31.37 -14.49
CA HIS A 304 -11.59 32.51 -15.15
C HIS A 304 -12.82 32.90 -14.33
N SER A 305 -12.65 33.89 -13.45
CA SER A 305 -13.77 34.63 -12.86
C SER A 305 -14.29 35.61 -13.91
N THR A 306 -15.27 35.22 -14.72
CA THR A 306 -16.09 36.18 -15.44
C THR A 306 -17.16 36.71 -14.49
N SER A 307 -16.85 37.79 -13.78
CA SER A 307 -17.86 38.66 -13.19
C SER A 307 -18.16 39.77 -14.19
N SER A 308 -19.39 39.80 -14.71
CA SER A 308 -19.94 40.98 -15.40
C SER A 308 -21.44 41.03 -15.13
N VAL A 309 -21.81 41.78 -14.10
CA VAL A 309 -23.17 42.29 -13.92
C VAL A 309 -23.07 43.81 -14.11
N PRO A 310 -23.80 44.43 -15.05
CA PRO A 310 -23.73 45.87 -15.26
C PRO A 310 -24.67 46.60 -14.27
N PRO A 311 -24.33 47.83 -13.84
CA PRO A 311 -25.23 48.65 -13.04
C PRO A 311 -26.27 49.35 -13.93
N ARG A 312 -27.37 49.77 -13.29
CA ARG A 312 -28.41 50.64 -13.86
C ARG A 312 -27.89 52.01 -14.24
#